data_AF-A0A6G8NEE1-F1
#
_entry.id   AF-A0A6G8NEE1-F1
#
_cell.length_a   1.000
_cell.length_b   1.000
_cell.length_c   1.000
_cell.angle_alpha   90.00
_cell.angle_beta   90.00
_cell.angle_gamma   90.00
#
_symmetry.space_group_name_H-M   'P 1'
#
loop_
_entity.id
_entity.type
_entity.pdbx_description
1 polymer ?
#
loop_
_entity_poly.entity_id
_entity_poly.type
_entity_poly.pdbx_seq_one_letter_code
_entity_poly.pdbx_strand_id
1 'polypeptide(L)'
;MSQTTYTNQDLVGAIDYPIISALAEVVLPAPGFIGLSEHSLAGIQDVTRGQTMQDANPVLVFNSIAGATYSVFDNDVLVGTITAVGNESPWFFSTLSEGLHNITVTYATDAGTSAPLAFSFTIDTSPVVPTIASVIDVAGPLAGAVAMSGIATDQHPVIEGSGHRGNIVEVYDNTTLLGSAPVDGEGKWSFQPVAALSDGAHNVHVTATSLIGTSEASPSYAFSTTQIMVTGVTSNGVDVANGGTVNGTVTVTGWIADPSLASKGIGIYLSGGNQGTTRAWDNSVVGNMTINGNIFTAVIAKDSILPGNFPLADGTYHIDVKALGASSDIRTTSNADLGWTFTENSSAHAVQSVAATHSDASTAATQAASADVQATASSAVSDHAVLQTSSANHTVDLNADPASYFKDASAHVQGGTSGVSTLHLTGDHQVLDLTSLSGKTAAAKVSGIEAVDLGGAHNMLKLSLVDVLNLAEPDLFQKDGKQQMLVSGSNGDSVDLSNAHIAGVADGHWMQGGTAVVSGVTYNVYEHSGAHVELLVQQGVQIALHG
;
A
#
# COMPACT_ATOMS: atom_id res chain seq x y z
N MET A 1 64.37 -19.16 -31.87
CA MET A 1 65.55 -20.06 -31.78
C MET A 1 66.78 -19.30 -32.23
N SER A 2 67.90 -19.61 -31.59
CA SER A 2 69.26 -19.08 -31.76
C SER A 2 69.60 -17.76 -31.06
N GLN A 3 70.16 -17.96 -29.88
CA GLN A 3 71.07 -17.12 -29.13
C GLN A 3 72.34 -16.84 -29.96
N THR A 4 72.85 -15.61 -29.92
CA THR A 4 74.25 -15.32 -30.29
C THR A 4 74.84 -14.39 -29.24
N THR A 5 75.73 -14.95 -28.43
CA THR A 5 76.58 -14.29 -27.44
C THR A 5 77.80 -13.70 -28.15
N TYR A 6 78.24 -12.50 -27.79
CA TYR A 6 79.60 -12.03 -28.05
C TYR A 6 80.30 -11.63 -26.75
N THR A 7 81.50 -12.20 -26.62
CA THR A 7 82.44 -12.18 -25.49
C THR A 7 83.24 -10.87 -25.41
N ASN A 8 83.64 -10.52 -24.19
CA ASN A 8 84.47 -9.36 -23.87
C ASN A 8 85.96 -9.74 -23.99
N GLN A 9 86.77 -9.00 -24.76
CA GLN A 9 88.23 -8.99 -24.61
C GLN A 9 88.82 -7.62 -24.99
N ASP A 10 89.51 -7.06 -23.99
CA ASP A 10 90.37 -5.88 -23.90
C ASP A 10 90.79 -5.12 -25.16
N LEU A 11 90.55 -3.79 -25.13
CA LEU A 11 91.44 -2.80 -25.74
C LEU A 11 91.68 -1.64 -24.75
N VAL A 12 92.94 -1.47 -24.34
CA VAL A 12 93.43 -0.37 -23.52
C VAL A 12 93.39 0.91 -24.34
N GLY A 13 92.54 1.86 -23.92
CA GLY A 13 92.52 3.23 -24.41
C GLY A 13 91.97 4.12 -23.32
N ALA A 14 92.83 4.94 -22.72
CA ALA A 14 92.42 5.98 -21.80
C ALA A 14 91.48 6.95 -22.53
N ILE A 15 90.19 6.83 -22.28
CA ILE A 15 89.20 7.85 -22.58
C ILE A 15 88.81 8.42 -21.22
N ASP A 16 89.29 9.63 -20.98
CA ASP A 16 88.83 10.48 -19.89
C ASP A 16 87.36 10.80 -20.18
N TYR A 17 86.44 10.02 -19.61
CA TYR A 17 85.03 10.34 -19.64
C TYR A 17 84.83 11.48 -18.65
N PRO A 18 84.33 12.66 -19.07
CA PRO A 18 83.82 13.61 -18.09
C PRO A 18 82.73 12.87 -17.32
N ILE A 19 82.92 12.71 -16.01
CA ILE A 19 81.87 12.25 -15.11
C ILE A 19 80.84 13.38 -15.09
N ILE A 20 80.00 13.44 -16.11
CA ILE A 20 78.71 14.13 -16.00
C ILE A 20 77.89 13.20 -15.12
N SER A 21 78.05 13.38 -13.81
CA SER A 21 77.09 12.95 -12.82
C SER A 21 75.81 13.75 -13.06
N ALA A 22 75.06 13.39 -14.10
CA ALA A 22 73.65 13.70 -14.16
C ALA A 22 73.02 12.80 -13.10
N LEU A 23 72.94 13.32 -11.87
CA LEU A 23 72.03 12.79 -10.86
C LEU A 23 70.64 12.97 -11.47
N ALA A 24 70.10 11.89 -12.04
CA ALA A 24 68.68 11.85 -12.31
C ALA A 24 67.99 12.09 -10.96
N GLU A 25 67.22 13.17 -10.87
CA GLU A 25 66.44 13.49 -9.68
C GLU A 25 65.52 12.30 -9.39
N VAL A 26 65.82 11.56 -8.32
CA VAL A 26 65.03 10.40 -7.92
C VAL A 26 63.74 10.93 -7.33
N VAL A 27 62.66 10.87 -8.10
CA VAL A 27 61.32 11.21 -7.62
C VAL A 27 60.80 10.04 -6.78
N LEU A 28 60.76 10.22 -5.48
CA LEU A 28 60.24 9.23 -4.53
C LEU A 28 58.71 9.30 -4.47
N PRO A 29 57.99 8.18 -4.66
CA PRO A 29 56.53 8.16 -4.65
C PRO A 29 55.97 8.44 -3.25
N ALA A 30 54.73 8.94 -3.19
CA ALA A 30 54.02 9.14 -1.94
C ALA A 30 53.78 7.81 -1.20
N PRO A 31 53.72 7.83 0.15
CA PRO A 31 53.24 6.68 0.92
C PRO A 31 51.86 6.22 0.45
N GLY A 32 51.61 4.91 0.40
CA GLY A 32 50.28 4.36 0.12
C GLY A 32 49.39 4.46 1.36
N PHE A 33 48.17 4.99 1.22
CA PHE A 33 47.18 5.00 2.30
C PHE A 33 46.53 3.62 2.41
N ILE A 34 46.53 3.04 3.62
CA ILE A 34 45.86 1.76 3.89
C ILE A 34 44.54 2.01 4.61
N GLY A 35 44.53 2.86 5.65
CA GLY A 35 43.30 3.14 6.38
C GLY A 35 43.49 4.10 7.54
N LEU A 36 42.38 4.59 8.06
CA LEU A 36 42.29 5.42 9.26
C LEU A 36 41.22 4.81 10.15
N SER A 37 41.58 4.44 11.37
CA SER A 37 40.69 3.79 12.32
C SER A 37 40.05 4.82 13.25
N GLU A 38 38.71 4.78 13.31
CA GLU A 38 37.90 5.58 14.24
C GLU A 38 37.54 4.81 15.53
N HIS A 39 37.50 3.47 15.54
CA HIS A 39 37.20 2.69 16.76
C HIS A 39 37.81 1.28 16.73
N SER A 40 38.31 0.78 17.87
CA SER A 40 38.57 -0.66 18.06
C SER A 40 37.27 -1.34 18.50
N LEU A 41 36.62 -2.12 17.64
CA LEU A 41 35.86 -3.34 17.98
C LEU A 41 35.15 -4.02 16.78
N ALA A 42 35.51 -3.79 15.51
CA ALA A 42 35.18 -4.74 14.42
C ALA A 42 36.00 -4.46 13.14
N GLY A 43 37.32 -4.66 13.19
CA GLY A 43 38.17 -4.63 11.99
C GLY A 43 38.39 -3.23 11.41
N ILE A 44 39.52 -3.07 10.75
CA ILE A 44 39.84 -1.86 9.98
C ILE A 44 38.90 -1.86 8.76
N GLN A 45 37.91 -0.97 8.74
CA GLN A 45 37.05 -0.70 7.58
C GLN A 45 37.05 0.82 7.33
N ASP A 46 37.11 1.17 6.05
CA ASP A 46 37.57 2.44 5.49
C ASP A 46 36.84 3.70 5.97
N VAL A 47 37.60 4.64 6.55
CA VAL A 47 37.23 6.05 6.50
C VAL A 47 37.74 6.62 5.17
N THR A 48 36.82 6.91 4.26
CA THR A 48 37.10 7.69 3.05
C THR A 48 37.59 9.08 3.45
N ARG A 49 38.53 9.65 2.68
CA ARG A 49 39.05 11.01 2.91
C ARG A 49 37.90 12.02 3.06
N GLY A 50 37.97 12.89 4.09
CA GLY A 50 37.03 13.99 4.33
C GLY A 50 35.85 13.70 5.25
N GLN A 51 35.83 12.55 5.93
CA GLN A 51 34.76 12.19 6.89
C GLN A 51 35.00 12.77 8.29
N THR A 52 33.96 12.74 9.12
CA THR A 52 34.00 13.12 10.54
C THR A 52 34.21 11.88 11.40
N MET A 53 35.14 11.95 12.36
CA MET A 53 35.43 10.89 13.34
C MET A 53 35.01 11.32 14.73
N GLN A 54 34.51 10.37 15.53
CA GLN A 54 34.19 10.59 16.95
C GLN A 54 35.36 10.27 17.89
N ASP A 55 36.41 9.59 17.42
CA ASP A 55 37.61 9.33 18.21
C ASP A 55 38.70 10.36 17.93
N ALA A 56 39.08 11.11 18.98
CA ALA A 56 40.16 12.07 18.95
C ALA A 56 41.57 11.43 18.95
N ASN A 57 41.66 10.10 19.08
CA ASN A 57 42.90 9.32 19.07
C ASN A 57 42.95 8.30 17.91
N PRO A 58 42.77 8.74 16.65
CA PRO A 58 42.72 7.83 15.51
C PRO A 58 44.06 7.13 15.27
N VAL A 59 44.00 6.00 14.57
CA VAL A 59 45.19 5.27 14.11
C VAL A 59 45.23 5.29 12.58
N LEU A 60 46.25 5.91 12.03
CA LEU A 60 46.53 5.90 10.58
C LEU A 60 47.43 4.71 10.25
N VAL A 61 47.13 3.99 9.17
CA VAL A 61 48.00 2.94 8.64
C VAL A 61 48.37 3.30 7.20
N PHE A 62 49.66 3.25 6.89
CA PHE A 62 50.19 3.50 5.54
C PHE A 62 51.27 2.50 5.16
N ASN A 63 51.46 2.29 3.86
CA ASN A 63 52.56 1.50 3.33
C ASN A 63 53.88 2.22 3.59
N SER A 64 54.87 1.50 4.10
CA SER A 64 56.16 2.03 4.44
C SER A 64 57.32 1.22 3.90
N ILE A 65 58.52 1.81 3.91
CA ILE A 65 59.77 1.16 3.51
C ILE A 65 60.61 0.99 4.77
N ALA A 66 60.96 -0.25 5.11
CA ALA A 66 61.78 -0.55 6.27
C ALA A 66 63.11 0.25 6.23
N GLY A 67 63.43 0.94 7.32
CA GLY A 67 64.60 1.79 7.47
C GLY A 67 64.39 3.26 7.06
N ALA A 68 63.34 3.60 6.32
CA ALA A 68 63.02 4.99 5.99
C ALA A 68 62.37 5.71 7.18
N THR A 69 62.67 7.00 7.33
CA THR A 69 62.05 7.86 8.35
C THR A 69 60.91 8.65 7.73
N TYR A 70 59.72 8.44 8.28
CA TYR A 70 58.48 9.12 7.92
C TYR A 70 58.23 10.30 8.84
N SER A 71 57.75 11.40 8.28
CA SER A 71 57.32 12.62 8.98
C SER A 71 55.83 12.79 8.77
N VAL A 72 55.08 12.96 9.87
CA VAL A 72 53.63 13.18 9.84
C VAL A 72 53.34 14.60 10.28
N PHE A 73 52.58 15.32 9.48
CA PHE A 73 52.14 16.68 9.70
C PHE A 73 50.62 16.74 9.83
N ASP A 74 50.13 17.63 10.68
CA ASP A 74 48.74 18.00 10.82
C ASP A 74 48.63 19.52 10.66
N ASN A 75 47.87 19.98 9.66
CA ASN A 75 47.73 21.40 9.34
C ASN A 75 49.09 22.11 9.18
N ASP A 76 49.99 21.49 8.42
CA ASP A 76 51.38 21.91 8.16
C ASP A 76 52.32 21.91 9.38
N VAL A 77 51.86 21.49 10.56
CA VAL A 77 52.66 21.36 11.77
C VAL A 77 53.16 19.93 11.92
N LEU A 78 54.47 19.75 12.12
CA LEU A 78 55.06 18.42 12.35
C LEU A 78 54.54 17.83 13.68
N VAL A 79 53.81 16.72 13.59
CA VAL A 79 53.32 15.95 14.74
C VAL A 79 54.41 15.02 15.25
N GLY A 80 55.23 14.45 14.35
CA GLY A 80 56.40 13.68 14.73
C GLY A 80 57.04 12.91 13.57
N THR A 81 57.96 12.02 13.92
CA THR A 81 58.62 11.12 12.97
C THR A 81 58.63 9.67 13.46
N ILE A 82 58.65 8.71 12.53
CA ILE A 82 58.82 7.27 12.81
C ILE A 82 59.77 6.64 11.79
N THR A 83 60.72 5.83 12.24
CA THR A 83 61.50 4.96 11.35
C THR A 83 60.74 3.66 11.16
N ALA A 84 60.34 3.38 9.92
CA ALA A 84 59.57 2.19 9.60
C ALA A 84 60.41 0.92 9.78
N VAL A 85 59.81 -0.15 10.32
CA VAL A 85 60.47 -1.44 10.54
C VAL A 85 59.99 -2.55 9.58
N GLY A 86 58.96 -2.26 8.78
CA GLY A 86 58.32 -3.20 7.87
C GLY A 86 57.78 -2.51 6.62
N ASN A 87 56.85 -3.18 5.93
CA ASN A 87 56.17 -2.68 4.73
C ASN A 87 54.89 -1.86 5.04
N GLU A 88 54.49 -1.81 6.30
CA GLU A 88 53.34 -1.08 6.80
C GLU A 88 53.70 -0.43 8.13
N SER A 89 53.13 0.73 8.42
CA SER A 89 53.38 1.43 9.68
C SER A 89 52.09 2.04 10.23
N PRO A 90 51.69 1.65 11.46
CA PRO A 90 50.64 2.36 12.18
C PRO A 90 51.22 3.63 12.81
N TRP A 91 50.44 4.70 12.73
CA TRP A 91 50.69 5.97 13.39
C TRP A 91 49.56 6.24 14.37
N PHE A 92 49.90 6.33 15.65
CA PHE A 92 48.95 6.62 16.73
C PHE A 92 48.98 8.11 17.00
N PHE A 93 47.89 8.81 16.71
CA PHE A 93 47.79 10.22 17.04
C PHE A 93 47.61 10.39 18.56
N SER A 94 48.31 11.37 19.14
CA SER A 94 47.88 11.95 20.42
C SER A 94 46.51 12.60 20.25
N THR A 95 45.83 12.91 21.34
CA THR A 95 44.47 13.47 21.30
C THR A 95 44.45 14.74 20.45
N LEU A 96 43.75 14.67 19.33
CA LEU A 96 43.54 15.76 18.39
C LEU A 96 42.44 16.69 18.91
N SER A 97 42.51 17.96 18.54
CA SER A 97 41.47 18.95 18.86
C SER A 97 40.24 18.75 17.98
N GLU A 98 39.12 19.38 18.34
CA GLU A 98 37.95 19.45 17.45
C GLU A 98 38.27 20.16 16.13
N GLY A 99 37.60 19.76 15.06
CA GLY A 99 37.64 20.43 13.76
C GLY A 99 38.45 19.70 12.67
N LEU A 100 38.74 20.42 11.58
CA LEU A 100 39.37 19.86 10.39
C LEU A 100 40.89 19.65 10.59
N HIS A 101 41.34 18.44 10.31
CA HIS A 101 42.74 18.04 10.29
C HIS A 101 43.17 17.71 8.87
N ASN A 102 44.18 18.43 8.37
CA ASN A 102 44.81 18.14 7.08
C ASN A 102 46.12 17.39 7.32
N ILE A 103 46.08 16.08 7.13
CA ILE A 103 47.23 15.20 7.37
C ILE A 103 48.09 15.11 6.13
N THR A 104 49.40 15.33 6.32
CA THR A 104 50.43 15.08 5.31
C THR A 104 51.48 14.13 5.83
N VAL A 105 51.81 13.08 5.06
CA VAL A 105 52.88 12.13 5.39
C VAL A 105 53.92 12.13 4.27
N THR A 106 55.18 12.33 4.64
CA THR A 106 56.34 12.21 3.73
C THR A 106 57.38 11.27 4.35
N TYR A 107 58.30 10.76 3.54
CA TYR A 107 59.52 10.13 4.06
C TYR A 107 60.75 10.70 3.38
N ALA A 108 61.88 10.64 4.09
CA ALA A 108 63.18 11.03 3.55
C ALA A 108 64.07 9.80 3.39
N THR A 109 64.85 9.80 2.32
CA THR A 109 65.98 8.89 2.08
C THR A 109 67.20 9.70 1.65
N ASP A 110 68.34 9.06 1.46
CA ASP A 110 69.54 9.71 0.91
C ASP A 110 69.30 10.32 -0.49
N ALA A 111 68.26 9.87 -1.21
CA ALA A 111 67.90 10.36 -2.53
C ALA A 111 67.00 11.61 -2.51
N GLY A 112 66.48 12.01 -1.34
CA GLY A 112 65.58 13.15 -1.18
C GLY A 112 64.30 12.83 -0.39
N THR A 113 63.32 13.73 -0.46
CA THR A 113 62.01 13.61 0.20
C THR A 113 60.95 13.12 -0.78
N SER A 114 60.05 12.25 -0.32
CA SER A 114 58.92 11.76 -1.11
C SER A 114 57.90 12.83 -1.46
N ALA A 115 57.12 12.58 -2.50
CA ALA A 115 55.83 13.23 -2.65
C ALA A 115 54.96 13.00 -1.38
N PRO A 116 54.06 13.93 -1.02
CA PRO A 116 53.21 13.78 0.16
C PRO A 116 52.04 12.83 -0.09
N LEU A 117 51.76 11.96 0.89
CA LEU A 117 50.41 11.43 1.09
C LEU A 117 49.61 12.51 1.83
N ALA A 118 48.59 13.07 1.19
CA ALA A 118 47.74 14.10 1.77
C ALA A 118 46.28 13.66 1.82
N PHE A 119 45.62 13.87 2.96
CA PHE A 119 44.19 13.64 3.17
C PHE A 119 43.68 14.49 4.32
N SER A 120 42.37 14.59 4.50
CA SER A 120 41.77 15.29 5.62
C SER A 120 40.67 14.48 6.28
N PHE A 121 40.36 14.83 7.52
CA PHE A 121 39.21 14.37 8.29
C PHE A 121 38.85 15.43 9.32
N THR A 122 37.64 15.35 9.87
CA THR A 122 37.18 16.23 10.95
C THR A 122 37.09 15.43 12.24
N ILE A 123 37.56 15.98 13.36
CA ILE A 123 37.24 15.47 14.70
C ILE A 123 35.98 16.19 15.18
N ASP A 124 34.98 15.40 15.56
CA ASP A 124 33.80 15.85 16.32
C ASP A 124 33.51 14.83 17.42
N THR A 125 33.96 15.12 18.65
CA THR A 125 33.72 14.23 19.80
C THR A 125 32.35 14.42 20.45
N SER A 126 31.39 15.03 19.74
CA SER A 126 30.01 15.17 20.19
C SER A 126 29.20 13.91 19.88
N PRO A 127 28.46 13.32 20.84
CA PRO A 127 27.58 12.19 20.56
C PRO A 127 26.53 12.53 19.49
N VAL A 128 26.52 11.78 18.40
CA VAL A 128 25.57 11.98 17.28
C VAL A 128 24.25 11.29 17.57
N VAL A 129 23.16 12.06 17.56
CA VAL A 129 21.80 11.55 17.75
C VAL A 129 21.39 10.70 16.53
N PRO A 130 21.01 9.41 16.71
CA PRO A 130 20.50 8.59 15.62
C PRO A 130 19.08 9.00 15.22
N THR A 131 18.63 8.53 14.06
CA THR A 131 17.27 8.78 13.56
C THR A 131 16.52 7.47 13.36
N ILE A 132 15.20 7.51 13.55
CA ILE A 132 14.27 6.46 13.09
C ILE A 132 13.75 6.87 11.71
N ALA A 133 13.94 6.02 10.71
CA ALA A 133 13.49 6.24 9.35
C ALA A 133 12.13 5.58 9.07
N SER A 134 11.91 4.38 9.60
CA SER A 134 10.71 3.59 9.36
C SER A 134 10.40 2.64 10.51
N VAL A 135 9.11 2.39 10.70
CA VAL A 135 8.58 1.24 11.43
C VAL A 135 7.86 0.37 10.41
N ILE A 136 8.11 -0.94 10.42
CA ILE A 136 7.60 -1.89 9.44
C ILE A 136 6.82 -2.98 10.17
N ASP A 137 5.56 -3.14 9.80
CA ASP A 137 4.74 -4.29 10.16
C ASP A 137 5.15 -5.47 9.26
N VAL A 138 5.58 -6.57 9.86
CA VAL A 138 6.18 -7.69 9.13
C VAL A 138 5.12 -8.67 8.61
N ALA A 139 3.97 -8.73 9.27
CA ALA A 139 2.94 -9.72 9.00
C ALA A 139 1.54 -9.19 9.31
N GLY A 140 0.53 -9.88 8.78
CA GLY A 140 -0.86 -9.51 9.00
C GLY A 140 -1.43 -8.61 7.89
N PRO A 141 -2.68 -8.17 8.05
CA PRO A 141 -3.42 -7.46 7.00
C PRO A 141 -2.87 -6.07 6.69
N LEU A 142 -2.06 -5.48 7.59
CA LEU A 142 -1.43 -4.17 7.43
C LEU A 142 0.08 -4.25 7.20
N ALA A 143 0.61 -5.42 6.80
CA ALA A 143 2.03 -5.61 6.55
C ALA A 143 2.60 -4.55 5.58
N GLY A 144 3.74 -3.96 5.94
CA GLY A 144 4.35 -2.84 5.23
C GLY A 144 4.76 -1.70 6.17
N ALA A 145 5.04 -0.53 5.59
CA ALA A 145 5.45 0.63 6.36
C ALA A 145 4.30 1.16 7.23
N VAL A 146 4.55 1.30 8.52
CA VAL A 146 3.63 1.88 9.50
C VAL A 146 3.86 3.39 9.51
N ALA A 147 2.86 4.16 9.08
CA ALA A 147 2.93 5.62 9.16
C ALA A 147 2.97 6.10 10.62
N MET A 148 3.38 7.34 10.85
CA MET A 148 3.39 7.93 12.18
C MET A 148 1.94 8.04 12.73
N SER A 149 1.73 7.58 13.96
CA SER A 149 0.41 7.33 14.57
C SER A 149 -0.41 6.22 13.90
N GLY A 150 0.19 5.43 13.01
CA GLY A 150 -0.43 4.27 12.37
C GLY A 150 -0.50 3.04 13.27
N ILE A 151 -0.97 1.94 12.70
CA ILE A 151 -1.22 0.67 13.41
C ILE A 151 -0.36 -0.44 12.79
N ALA A 152 0.27 -1.23 13.65
CA ALA A 152 0.89 -2.50 13.32
C ALA A 152 0.03 -3.65 13.85
N THR A 153 -0.10 -4.70 13.05
CA THR A 153 -0.81 -5.93 13.40
C THR A 153 0.15 -7.02 13.91
N ASP A 154 1.44 -6.94 13.60
CA ASP A 154 2.48 -7.67 14.32
C ASP A 154 2.96 -6.90 15.57
N GLN A 155 3.19 -7.64 16.66
CA GLN A 155 3.77 -7.13 17.91
C GLN A 155 5.31 -7.11 17.90
N HIS A 156 5.95 -7.55 16.81
CA HIS A 156 7.40 -7.50 16.61
C HIS A 156 7.76 -6.65 15.37
N PRO A 157 7.37 -5.36 15.33
CA PRO A 157 7.67 -4.52 14.18
C PRO A 157 9.18 -4.34 14.03
N VAL A 158 9.63 -4.19 12.79
CA VAL A 158 11.03 -3.84 12.48
C VAL A 158 11.17 -2.32 12.51
N ILE A 159 12.11 -1.82 13.30
CA ILE A 159 12.42 -0.40 13.44
C ILE A 159 13.77 -0.16 12.78
N GLU A 160 13.81 0.74 11.80
CA GLU A 160 15.02 1.02 11.02
C GLU A 160 15.39 2.49 11.09
N GLY A 161 16.66 2.78 10.89
CA GLY A 161 17.15 4.15 11.01
C GLY A 161 18.55 4.38 10.47
N SER A 162 19.10 5.53 10.84
CA SER A 162 20.50 5.86 10.59
C SER A 162 21.21 6.36 11.83
N GLY A 163 22.53 6.21 11.85
CA GLY A 163 23.39 6.64 12.93
C GLY A 163 24.84 6.78 12.46
N HIS A 164 25.73 7.20 13.35
CA HIS A 164 27.15 7.18 13.07
C HIS A 164 27.68 5.74 13.13
N ARG A 165 28.57 5.40 12.20
CA ARG A 165 29.05 4.02 11.97
C ARG A 165 29.78 3.51 13.21
N GLY A 166 29.67 2.21 13.49
CA GLY A 166 30.30 1.59 14.66
C GLY A 166 29.64 1.93 16.00
N ASN A 167 28.72 2.90 16.06
CA ASN A 167 27.93 3.14 17.27
C ASN A 167 26.90 2.04 17.49
N ILE A 168 26.44 1.92 18.75
CA ILE A 168 25.33 1.07 19.12
C ILE A 168 24.11 1.95 19.37
N VAL A 169 23.02 1.67 18.67
CA VAL A 169 21.72 2.32 18.89
C VAL A 169 20.95 1.57 19.95
N GLU A 170 20.49 2.26 20.98
CA GLU A 170 19.56 1.73 21.98
C GLU A 170 18.14 2.18 21.63
N VAL A 171 17.20 1.24 21.64
CA VAL A 171 15.80 1.46 21.23
C VAL A 171 14.89 1.39 22.44
N TYR A 172 14.14 2.47 22.68
CA TYR A 172 13.25 2.62 23.82
C TYR A 172 11.81 2.74 23.34
N ASP A 173 10.86 2.16 24.09
CA ASP A 173 9.44 2.51 24.01
C ASP A 173 9.03 3.22 25.29
N ASN A 174 8.63 4.48 25.17
CA ASN A 174 8.51 5.40 26.29
C ASN A 174 9.79 5.36 27.14
N THR A 175 9.75 4.97 28.40
CA THR A 175 10.94 4.88 29.26
C THR A 175 11.58 3.49 29.30
N THR A 176 11.04 2.52 28.59
CA THR A 176 11.47 1.11 28.66
C THR A 176 12.46 0.80 27.54
N LEU A 177 13.65 0.33 27.89
CA LEU A 177 14.62 -0.19 26.92
C LEU A 177 14.11 -1.50 26.32
N LEU A 178 13.93 -1.54 25.00
CA LEU A 178 13.55 -2.75 24.26
C LEU A 178 14.77 -3.59 23.87
N GLY A 179 15.88 -2.92 23.53
CA GLY A 179 17.12 -3.57 23.11
C GLY A 179 18.05 -2.62 22.38
N SER A 180 18.99 -3.16 21.62
CA SER A 180 19.97 -2.38 20.86
C SER A 180 20.35 -3.03 19.53
N ALA A 181 20.87 -2.21 18.61
CA ALA A 181 21.34 -2.64 17.29
C ALA A 181 22.62 -1.86 16.89
N PRO A 182 23.62 -2.53 16.29
CA PRO A 182 24.80 -1.84 15.77
C PRO A 182 24.49 -1.05 14.51
N VAL A 183 25.17 0.09 14.33
CA VAL A 183 25.19 0.82 13.06
C VAL A 183 26.24 0.22 12.14
N ASP A 184 25.83 -0.18 10.95
CA ASP A 184 26.68 -0.79 9.94
C ASP A 184 27.66 0.20 9.27
N GLY A 185 28.47 -0.33 8.35
CA GLY A 185 29.46 0.42 7.60
C GLY A 185 28.87 1.42 6.62
N GLU A 186 27.56 1.45 6.42
CA GLU A 186 26.84 2.39 5.56
C GLU A 186 26.16 3.49 6.39
N GLY A 187 26.10 3.34 7.71
CA GLY A 187 25.42 4.27 8.62
C GLY A 187 23.96 3.92 8.87
N LYS A 188 23.56 2.66 8.63
CA LYS A 188 22.20 2.13 8.83
C LYS A 188 22.15 1.16 9.99
N TRP A 189 20.98 1.03 10.59
CA TRP A 189 20.72 0.05 11.65
C TRP A 189 19.27 -0.46 11.53
N SER A 190 19.04 -1.67 12.02
CA SER A 190 17.73 -2.32 12.05
C SER A 190 17.57 -3.08 13.36
N PHE A 191 16.42 -2.93 14.01
CA PHE A 191 16.09 -3.56 15.28
C PHE A 191 14.71 -4.19 15.22
N GLN A 192 14.60 -5.45 15.63
CA GLN A 192 13.34 -6.13 15.87
C GLN A 192 13.29 -6.56 17.34
N PRO A 193 12.27 -6.18 18.11
CA PRO A 193 12.16 -6.57 19.51
C PRO A 193 11.97 -8.09 19.62
N VAL A 194 12.64 -8.72 20.58
CA VAL A 194 12.52 -10.18 20.83
C VAL A 194 11.26 -10.50 21.64
N ALA A 195 10.89 -9.61 22.57
CA ALA A 195 9.65 -9.69 23.30
C ALA A 195 8.55 -8.95 22.55
N ALA A 196 7.37 -9.56 22.46
CA ALA A 196 6.20 -8.94 21.86
C ALA A 196 5.87 -7.61 22.57
N LEU A 197 5.70 -6.55 21.79
CA LEU A 197 5.15 -5.29 22.28
C LEU A 197 3.70 -5.50 22.70
N SER A 198 3.28 -4.87 23.81
CA SER A 198 1.90 -4.96 24.29
C SER A 198 0.95 -4.14 23.44
N ASP A 199 -0.28 -4.62 23.23
CA ASP A 199 -1.32 -3.84 22.53
C ASP A 199 -1.51 -2.44 23.07
N GLY A 200 -1.77 -1.50 22.15
CA GLY A 200 -1.99 -0.09 22.43
C GLY A 200 -0.91 0.80 21.86
N ALA A 201 -0.82 2.02 22.40
CA ALA A 201 0.05 3.06 21.88
C ALA A 201 1.50 2.88 22.34
N HIS A 202 2.42 3.02 21.40
CA HIS A 202 3.86 3.03 21.59
C HIS A 202 4.44 4.37 21.18
N ASN A 203 5.50 4.75 21.86
CA ASN A 203 6.23 5.95 21.52
C ASN A 203 7.74 5.66 21.53
N VAL A 204 8.23 5.22 20.37
CA VAL A 204 9.60 4.73 20.24
C VAL A 204 10.57 5.87 20.01
N HIS A 205 11.70 5.86 20.69
CA HIS A 205 12.81 6.76 20.41
C HIS A 205 14.13 6.02 20.59
N VAL A 206 15.21 6.62 20.10
CA VAL A 206 16.53 6.01 20.11
C VAL A 206 17.61 6.94 20.65
N THR A 207 18.63 6.36 21.27
CA THR A 207 19.90 7.01 21.60
C THR A 207 21.03 6.22 20.95
N ALA A 208 22.21 6.84 20.79
CA ALA A 208 23.42 6.15 20.37
C ALA A 208 24.44 6.16 21.51
N THR A 209 25.07 5.01 21.76
CA THR A 209 26.19 4.88 22.69
C THR A 209 27.46 4.59 21.91
N SER A 210 28.53 5.31 22.27
CA SER A 210 29.88 5.17 21.72
C SER A 210 30.94 5.40 22.81
N LEU A 211 32.22 5.41 22.44
CA LEU A 211 33.31 5.64 23.39
C LEU A 211 33.34 7.08 23.95
N ILE A 212 32.74 8.04 23.24
CA ILE A 212 32.62 9.44 23.68
C ILE A 212 31.41 9.69 24.60
N GLY A 213 30.53 8.69 24.74
CA GLY A 213 29.35 8.74 25.61
C GLY A 213 28.06 8.38 24.90
N THR A 214 26.94 8.80 25.49
CA THR A 214 25.59 8.57 24.99
C THR A 214 25.02 9.85 24.42
N SER A 215 24.35 9.77 23.27
CA SER A 215 23.67 10.91 22.65
C SER A 215 22.41 11.32 23.40
N GLU A 216 21.91 12.51 23.07
CA GLU A 216 20.51 12.86 23.34
C GLU A 216 19.56 11.89 22.61
N ALA A 217 18.30 11.86 23.04
CA ALA A 217 17.25 11.08 22.41
C ALA A 217 16.84 11.67 21.05
N SER A 218 16.53 10.80 20.10
CA SER A 218 15.86 11.19 18.85
C SER A 218 14.45 11.72 19.11
N PRO A 219 13.83 12.40 18.13
CA PRO A 219 12.39 12.54 18.10
C PRO A 219 11.70 11.18 18.20
N SER A 220 10.59 11.21 18.91
CA SER A 220 9.67 10.10 19.13
C SER A 220 8.92 9.69 17.86
N TYR A 221 8.86 8.39 17.57
CA TYR A 221 8.03 7.77 16.53
C TYR A 221 6.84 7.04 17.19
N ALA A 222 5.66 7.66 17.12
CA ALA A 222 4.44 7.09 17.68
C ALA A 222 3.78 6.11 16.71
N PHE A 223 3.29 4.98 17.21
CA PHE A 223 2.43 4.03 16.50
C PHE A 223 1.62 3.22 17.52
N SER A 224 0.72 2.34 17.09
CA SER A 224 0.03 1.39 17.98
C SER A 224 0.15 -0.03 17.50
N THR A 225 0.14 -1.01 18.41
CA THR A 225 -0.01 -2.42 18.06
C THR A 225 -1.42 -2.91 18.40
N THR A 226 -1.92 -3.87 17.61
CA THR A 226 -3.14 -4.60 17.95
C THR A 226 -3.05 -6.06 17.54
N GLN A 227 -3.42 -6.95 18.45
CA GLN A 227 -3.48 -8.39 18.21
C GLN A 227 -4.75 -8.85 17.50
N ILE A 228 -5.80 -8.03 17.45
CA ILE A 228 -7.08 -8.38 16.83
C ILE A 228 -7.57 -7.22 15.99
N MET A 229 -7.85 -7.47 14.72
CA MET A 229 -8.34 -6.46 13.79
C MET A 229 -9.57 -6.96 13.05
N VAL A 230 -10.59 -6.12 12.90
CA VAL A 230 -11.69 -6.38 11.96
C VAL A 230 -11.21 -6.05 10.55
N THR A 231 -11.27 -7.01 9.64
CA THR A 231 -10.79 -6.86 8.25
C THR A 231 -11.93 -6.71 7.25
N GLY A 232 -13.16 -7.06 7.63
CA GLY A 232 -14.30 -6.92 6.74
C GLY A 232 -15.62 -7.17 7.44
N VAL A 233 -16.67 -6.53 6.94
CA VAL A 233 -18.06 -6.78 7.32
C VAL A 233 -18.86 -7.03 6.06
N THR A 234 -19.67 -8.09 6.06
CA THR A 234 -20.63 -8.37 5.00
C THR A 234 -22.05 -8.41 5.55
N SER A 235 -23.03 -8.06 4.73
CA SER A 235 -24.45 -8.24 5.00
C SER A 235 -25.06 -9.08 3.89
N ASN A 236 -25.66 -10.22 4.24
CA ASN A 236 -26.17 -11.21 3.29
C ASN A 236 -25.18 -11.58 2.17
N GLY A 237 -23.88 -11.64 2.48
CA GLY A 237 -22.82 -11.99 1.54
C GLY A 237 -22.27 -10.84 0.69
N VAL A 238 -22.74 -9.61 0.89
CA VAL A 238 -22.25 -8.41 0.21
C VAL A 238 -21.37 -7.59 1.16
N ASP A 239 -20.22 -7.10 0.69
CA ASP A 239 -19.33 -6.24 1.46
C ASP A 239 -20.01 -4.93 1.88
N VAL A 240 -19.89 -4.57 3.14
CA VAL A 240 -20.45 -3.36 3.73
C VAL A 240 -19.29 -2.45 4.05
N ALA A 241 -19.07 -1.37 3.30
CA ALA A 241 -18.01 -0.40 3.59
C ALA A 241 -18.09 0.16 5.04
N ASN A 242 -16.98 0.63 5.60
CA ASN A 242 -16.99 1.31 6.90
C ASN A 242 -17.86 2.58 6.83
N GLY A 243 -18.80 2.72 7.76
CA GLY A 243 -19.87 3.71 7.74
C GLY A 243 -21.09 3.33 6.89
N GLY A 244 -21.07 2.15 6.24
CA GLY A 244 -22.13 1.66 5.37
C GLY A 244 -23.40 1.23 6.11
N THR A 245 -24.42 0.82 5.35
CA THR A 245 -25.70 0.34 5.90
C THR A 245 -25.78 -1.19 5.79
N VAL A 246 -26.36 -1.84 6.81
CA VAL A 246 -26.63 -3.28 6.80
C VAL A 246 -28.12 -3.56 6.94
N ASN A 247 -28.56 -4.66 6.34
CA ASN A 247 -29.95 -5.13 6.40
C ASN A 247 -29.96 -6.61 6.81
N GLY A 248 -30.29 -6.89 8.07
CA GLY A 248 -30.42 -8.26 8.58
C GLY A 248 -29.09 -8.84 9.06
N THR A 249 -28.75 -10.05 8.59
CA THR A 249 -27.57 -10.78 9.08
C THR A 249 -26.28 -10.08 8.68
N VAL A 250 -25.41 -9.85 9.67
CA VAL A 250 -24.08 -9.27 9.52
C VAL A 250 -23.04 -10.35 9.76
N THR A 251 -22.08 -10.51 8.87
CA THR A 251 -20.91 -11.37 9.09
C THR A 251 -19.68 -10.50 9.25
N VAL A 252 -18.98 -10.65 10.37
CA VAL A 252 -17.74 -9.95 10.69
C VAL A 252 -16.58 -10.90 10.43
N THR A 253 -15.61 -10.44 9.66
CA THR A 253 -14.34 -11.15 9.45
C THR A 253 -13.20 -10.32 10.03
N GLY A 254 -12.20 -11.00 10.55
CA GLY A 254 -11.03 -10.32 11.07
C GLY A 254 -9.83 -11.22 11.24
N TRP A 255 -8.74 -10.61 11.66
CA TRP A 255 -7.44 -11.23 11.83
C TRP A 255 -7.01 -11.20 13.30
N ILE A 256 -6.27 -12.24 13.70
CA ILE A 256 -5.70 -12.43 15.03
C ILE A 256 -4.21 -12.71 14.88
N ALA A 257 -3.37 -11.92 15.53
CA ALA A 257 -1.91 -12.08 15.50
C ALA A 257 -1.46 -13.37 16.16
N ASP A 258 -2.03 -13.67 17.33
CA ASP A 258 -1.73 -14.85 18.12
C ASP A 258 -2.96 -15.80 18.15
N PRO A 259 -2.95 -16.90 17.38
CA PRO A 259 -4.02 -17.89 17.40
C PRO A 259 -4.28 -18.51 18.79
N SER A 260 -3.34 -18.41 19.74
CA SER A 260 -3.59 -18.86 21.13
C SER A 260 -4.74 -18.07 21.78
N LEU A 261 -5.00 -16.83 21.35
CA LEU A 261 -6.11 -16.01 21.82
C LEU A 261 -7.47 -16.62 21.49
N ALA A 262 -7.56 -17.36 20.38
CA ALA A 262 -8.77 -18.11 20.01
C ALA A 262 -9.19 -19.08 21.13
N SER A 263 -8.21 -19.74 21.76
CA SER A 263 -8.48 -20.71 22.83
C SER A 263 -8.88 -20.07 24.16
N LYS A 264 -8.53 -18.78 24.36
CA LYS A 264 -8.98 -17.97 25.50
C LYS A 264 -10.40 -17.42 25.31
N GLY A 265 -10.89 -17.45 24.07
CA GLY A 265 -12.20 -16.95 23.66
C GLY A 265 -12.09 -15.55 23.06
N ILE A 266 -12.94 -15.26 22.07
CA ILE A 266 -13.04 -13.93 21.45
C ILE A 266 -14.48 -13.44 21.63
N GLY A 267 -14.63 -12.20 22.09
CA GLY A 267 -15.90 -11.53 22.24
C GLY A 267 -16.05 -10.39 21.25
N ILE A 268 -17.21 -10.31 20.64
CA ILE A 268 -17.61 -9.19 19.78
C ILE A 268 -18.48 -8.26 20.61
N TYR A 269 -18.15 -6.97 20.56
CA TYR A 269 -18.83 -5.90 21.26
C TYR A 269 -19.39 -4.94 20.23
N LEU A 270 -20.64 -4.54 20.44
CA LEU A 270 -21.33 -3.54 19.63
C LEU A 270 -21.58 -2.32 20.50
N SER A 271 -21.29 -1.13 20.00
CA SER A 271 -21.64 0.11 20.67
C SER A 271 -22.41 1.04 19.75
N GLY A 272 -23.46 1.70 20.24
CA GLY A 272 -24.34 2.55 19.41
C GLY A 272 -25.78 2.08 19.39
N GLY A 273 -26.61 2.64 18.49
CA GLY A 273 -28.02 2.27 18.31
C GLY A 273 -28.89 2.25 19.56
N ASN A 274 -28.73 3.23 20.46
CA ASN A 274 -29.35 3.33 21.79
C ASN A 274 -28.95 2.23 22.81
N GLN A 275 -28.05 1.30 22.48
CA GLN A 275 -27.72 0.13 23.33
C GLN A 275 -26.53 0.33 24.29
N GLY A 276 -25.77 1.42 24.19
CA GLY A 276 -24.46 1.54 24.86
C GLY A 276 -23.48 0.46 24.38
N THR A 277 -22.36 0.21 25.08
CA THR A 277 -21.44 -0.90 24.73
C THR A 277 -22.00 -2.21 25.25
N THR A 278 -22.50 -3.04 24.33
CA THR A 278 -23.09 -4.34 24.62
C THR A 278 -22.21 -5.44 24.05
N ARG A 279 -21.97 -6.48 24.85
CA ARG A 279 -21.29 -7.68 24.38
C ARG A 279 -22.27 -8.55 23.60
N ALA A 280 -22.07 -8.64 22.30
CA ALA A 280 -22.92 -9.42 21.42
C ALA A 280 -22.61 -10.93 21.49
N TRP A 281 -21.38 -11.34 21.87
CA TRP A 281 -21.01 -12.76 21.82
C TRP A 281 -19.89 -13.22 22.79
N ASP A 282 -19.92 -14.51 23.16
CA ASP A 282 -18.86 -15.31 23.80
C ASP A 282 -18.71 -16.67 23.12
N ASN A 283 -17.49 -17.16 22.95
CA ASN A 283 -17.20 -18.53 22.50
C ASN A 283 -17.67 -19.63 23.49
N SER A 284 -18.26 -19.28 24.64
CA SER A 284 -18.89 -20.23 25.57
C SER A 284 -20.28 -20.73 25.14
N VAL A 285 -20.87 -20.15 24.08
CA VAL A 285 -22.13 -20.61 23.45
C VAL A 285 -21.85 -20.96 21.98
N VAL A 286 -22.05 -22.23 21.63
CA VAL A 286 -21.68 -22.85 20.33
C VAL A 286 -22.43 -22.22 19.14
N GLY A 287 -21.72 -21.98 18.03
CA GLY A 287 -22.33 -22.05 16.68
C GLY A 287 -21.97 -20.99 15.63
N ASN A 288 -21.61 -19.76 16.03
CA ASN A 288 -21.61 -18.62 15.08
C ASN A 288 -20.27 -17.93 14.85
N MET A 289 -19.17 -18.41 15.46
CA MET A 289 -17.81 -17.93 15.19
C MET A 289 -16.91 -19.09 14.82
N THR A 290 -16.25 -18.98 13.66
CA THR A 290 -15.25 -19.93 13.19
C THR A 290 -13.90 -19.24 13.20
N ILE A 291 -12.88 -19.94 13.70
CA ILE A 291 -11.50 -19.49 13.65
C ILE A 291 -10.73 -20.51 12.81
N ASN A 292 -10.12 -20.04 11.72
CA ASN A 292 -9.31 -20.83 10.82
C ASN A 292 -7.93 -20.19 10.68
N GLY A 293 -6.95 -20.73 11.39
CA GLY A 293 -5.64 -20.10 11.53
C GLY A 293 -5.76 -18.73 12.21
N ASN A 294 -5.28 -17.69 11.55
CA ASN A 294 -5.31 -16.31 12.04
C ASN A 294 -6.61 -15.57 11.69
N ILE A 295 -7.55 -16.19 10.98
CA ILE A 295 -8.79 -15.54 10.56
C ILE A 295 -9.93 -15.97 11.47
N PHE A 296 -10.68 -15.01 11.99
CA PHE A 296 -11.99 -15.26 12.58
C PHE A 296 -13.11 -14.80 11.64
N THR A 297 -14.23 -15.52 11.70
CA THR A 297 -15.46 -15.17 11.02
C THR A 297 -16.60 -15.37 12.00
N ALA A 298 -17.42 -14.34 12.21
CA ALA A 298 -18.54 -14.39 13.14
C ALA A 298 -19.82 -13.88 12.49
N VAL A 299 -20.92 -14.60 12.68
CA VAL A 299 -22.24 -14.22 12.15
C VAL A 299 -23.09 -13.64 13.28
N ILE A 300 -23.52 -12.39 13.10
CA ILE A 300 -24.44 -11.65 13.94
C ILE A 300 -25.78 -11.61 13.21
N ALA A 301 -26.74 -12.43 13.65
CA ALA A 301 -28.09 -12.46 13.07
C ALA A 301 -29.11 -11.85 14.03
N LYS A 302 -30.21 -11.33 13.48
CA LYS A 302 -31.39 -10.86 14.21
C LYS A 302 -32.19 -12.00 14.87
N ASP A 303 -31.74 -13.24 14.79
CA ASP A 303 -32.60 -14.40 15.01
C ASP A 303 -32.86 -14.73 16.49
N SER A 304 -34.14 -14.96 16.77
CA SER A 304 -34.83 -15.13 18.05
C SER A 304 -34.50 -16.40 18.85
N ILE A 305 -33.50 -17.18 18.43
CA ILE A 305 -33.21 -18.53 18.98
C ILE A 305 -31.91 -18.55 19.81
N LEU A 306 -31.17 -17.45 19.90
CA LEU A 306 -29.96 -17.36 20.71
C LEU A 306 -30.28 -17.01 22.17
N PRO A 307 -29.54 -17.57 23.15
CA PRO A 307 -29.65 -17.17 24.55
C PRO A 307 -29.03 -15.78 24.74
N GLY A 308 -29.81 -14.75 24.41
CA GLY A 308 -29.39 -13.35 24.42
C GLY A 308 -29.92 -12.60 23.19
N ASN A 309 -31.22 -12.35 23.14
CA ASN A 309 -31.84 -11.50 22.12
C ASN A 309 -31.20 -10.10 22.17
N PHE A 310 -30.38 -9.75 21.17
CA PHE A 310 -30.05 -8.37 20.86
C PHE A 310 -30.59 -8.03 19.48
N PRO A 311 -31.91 -7.75 19.34
CA PRO A 311 -32.37 -7.10 18.14
C PRO A 311 -31.60 -5.78 18.06
N LEU A 312 -30.76 -5.67 17.04
CA LEU A 312 -30.22 -4.37 16.66
C LEU A 312 -31.46 -3.53 16.27
N ALA A 313 -31.54 -2.34 16.85
CA ALA A 313 -32.50 -1.32 16.49
C ALA A 313 -31.89 -0.40 15.43
N ASP A 314 -32.73 0.35 14.71
CA ASP A 314 -32.25 1.35 13.75
C ASP A 314 -31.27 2.31 14.42
N GLY A 315 -30.07 2.42 13.84
CA GLY A 315 -29.03 3.27 14.38
C GLY A 315 -27.64 2.88 13.91
N THR A 316 -26.69 3.76 14.20
CA THR A 316 -25.27 3.54 13.93
C THR A 316 -24.64 2.74 15.06
N TYR A 317 -23.92 1.69 14.68
CA TYR A 317 -23.17 0.80 15.55
C TYR A 317 -21.70 0.81 15.17
N HIS A 318 -20.85 0.61 16.18
CA HIS A 318 -19.43 0.32 16.05
C HIS A 318 -19.16 -1.10 16.53
N ILE A 319 -18.40 -1.87 15.75
CA ILE A 319 -17.96 -3.23 16.08
C ILE A 319 -16.56 -3.18 16.66
N ASP A 320 -16.41 -3.66 17.89
CA ASP A 320 -15.13 -3.96 18.54
C ASP A 320 -14.99 -5.47 18.76
N VAL A 321 -13.77 -5.99 18.73
CA VAL A 321 -13.49 -7.42 18.97
C VAL A 321 -12.37 -7.57 19.98
N LYS A 322 -12.52 -8.41 21.00
CA LYS A 322 -11.54 -8.56 22.10
C LYS A 322 -11.33 -10.01 22.48
N ALA A 323 -10.12 -10.36 22.92
CA ALA A 323 -9.89 -11.66 23.57
C ALA A 323 -10.50 -11.66 24.99
N LEU A 324 -10.97 -12.83 25.43
CA LEU A 324 -11.66 -13.03 26.71
C LEU A 324 -10.70 -13.67 27.72
N GLY A 325 -10.78 -13.28 29.00
CA GLY A 325 -10.17 -14.03 30.12
C GLY A 325 -8.64 -14.00 30.28
N ALA A 326 -7.89 -13.15 29.58
CA ALA A 326 -6.47 -12.93 29.88
C ALA A 326 -6.31 -11.94 31.05
N SER A 327 -5.38 -12.19 31.98
CA SER A 327 -5.10 -11.27 33.12
C SER A 327 -4.45 -9.94 32.69
N SER A 328 -4.15 -9.81 31.40
CA SER A 328 -3.76 -8.59 30.69
C SER A 328 -4.81 -8.39 29.59
N ASP A 329 -5.78 -7.50 29.83
CA ASP A 329 -6.81 -7.11 28.87
C ASP A 329 -6.16 -6.82 27.50
N ILE A 330 -6.36 -7.70 26.52
CA ILE A 330 -6.04 -7.38 25.13
C ILE A 330 -7.17 -6.47 24.67
N ARG A 331 -6.87 -5.18 24.72
CA ARG A 331 -7.78 -4.12 24.31
C ARG A 331 -7.54 -3.90 22.83
N THR A 332 -8.54 -4.15 21.99
CA THR A 332 -8.73 -3.19 20.90
C THR A 332 -8.92 -1.84 21.58
N THR A 333 -7.99 -0.93 21.33
CA THR A 333 -8.27 0.48 21.59
C THR A 333 -9.57 0.76 20.86
N SER A 334 -10.54 1.31 21.57
CA SER A 334 -11.84 1.77 21.05
C SER A 334 -11.63 2.98 20.12
N ASN A 335 -10.65 2.89 19.23
CA ASN A 335 -10.39 3.89 18.25
C ASN A 335 -11.53 3.78 17.24
N ALA A 336 -12.19 4.91 16.97
CA ALA A 336 -13.16 5.02 15.89
C ALA A 336 -12.56 4.63 14.53
N ASP A 337 -11.23 4.63 14.41
CA ASP A 337 -10.49 4.19 13.22
C ASP A 337 -10.26 2.66 13.15
N LEU A 338 -10.49 1.90 14.24
CA LEU A 338 -10.24 0.45 14.33
C LEU A 338 -11.52 -0.39 14.38
N GLY A 339 -12.65 0.22 14.71
CA GLY A 339 -13.96 -0.42 14.70
C GLY A 339 -14.64 -0.31 13.34
N TRP A 340 -15.40 -1.34 12.95
CA TRP A 340 -16.26 -1.21 11.78
C TRP A 340 -17.53 -0.48 12.18
N THR A 341 -17.78 0.67 11.58
CA THR A 341 -19.01 1.42 11.78
C THR A 341 -20.03 0.97 10.75
N PHE A 342 -21.27 0.73 11.15
CA PHE A 342 -22.36 0.50 10.22
C PHE A 342 -23.67 1.04 10.78
N THR A 343 -24.59 1.41 9.91
CA THR A 343 -25.97 1.76 10.30
C THR A 343 -26.87 0.59 10.00
N GLU A 344 -27.59 0.09 11.00
CA GLU A 344 -28.67 -0.85 10.74
C GLU A 344 -29.93 -0.08 10.38
N ASN A 345 -30.62 -0.52 9.33
CA ASN A 345 -31.91 0.01 8.92
C ASN A 345 -32.94 -1.12 8.84
N SER A 346 -33.65 -1.38 9.94
CA SER A 346 -34.72 -2.37 10.00
C SER A 346 -35.94 -2.02 9.13
N SER A 347 -36.04 -0.77 8.66
CA SER A 347 -37.06 -0.34 7.69
C SER A 347 -36.84 -0.94 6.29
N ALA A 348 -35.66 -1.51 6.00
CA ALA A 348 -35.35 -2.17 4.74
C ALA A 348 -35.80 -3.64 4.68
N HIS A 349 -36.41 -4.18 5.73
CA HIS A 349 -37.38 -5.24 5.52
C HIS A 349 -38.55 -4.63 4.77
N ALA A 350 -38.58 -4.83 3.45
CA ALA A 350 -39.83 -4.77 2.72
C ALA A 350 -40.87 -5.47 3.58
N VAL A 351 -41.91 -4.71 3.93
CA VAL A 351 -43.15 -5.18 4.52
C VAL A 351 -43.37 -6.61 4.02
N GLN A 352 -43.19 -7.60 4.90
CA GLN A 352 -43.65 -8.95 4.60
C GLN A 352 -45.14 -8.76 4.35
N SER A 353 -45.52 -8.84 3.08
CA SER A 353 -46.88 -8.68 2.66
C SER A 353 -47.69 -9.82 3.27
N VAL A 354 -48.29 -9.58 4.43
CA VAL A 354 -49.48 -10.31 4.82
C VAL A 354 -50.61 -9.70 3.98
N ALA A 355 -50.78 -10.25 2.78
CA ALA A 355 -52.00 -10.03 2.03
C ALA A 355 -53.13 -10.76 2.75
N ALA A 356 -54.08 -10.01 3.34
CA ALA A 356 -55.50 -10.15 3.01
C ALA A 356 -56.40 -9.18 3.80
N THR A 357 -57.05 -8.33 3.01
CA THR A 357 -58.47 -7.90 3.10
C THR A 357 -58.94 -6.90 4.17
N HIS A 358 -59.50 -5.81 3.62
CA HIS A 358 -60.59 -4.95 4.09
C HIS A 358 -60.29 -3.62 4.84
N SER A 359 -60.60 -2.53 4.11
CA SER A 359 -61.24 -1.25 4.49
C SER A 359 -60.87 -0.59 5.82
N ASP A 360 -60.09 0.50 5.73
CA ASP A 360 -60.47 1.88 6.13
C ASP A 360 -59.27 2.70 6.65
N ALA A 361 -59.32 4.01 6.35
CA ALA A 361 -58.61 5.14 6.96
C ALA A 361 -57.09 5.25 6.72
N SER A 362 -56.57 6.13 5.84
CA SER A 362 -56.58 7.60 5.77
C SER A 362 -55.37 8.29 6.43
N THR A 363 -54.70 9.12 5.61
CA THR A 363 -53.99 10.37 5.90
C THR A 363 -52.76 10.35 6.83
N ALA A 364 -51.57 10.58 6.26
CA ALA A 364 -50.81 11.84 6.40
C ALA A 364 -49.41 11.72 5.77
N ALA A 365 -49.17 12.52 4.74
CA ALA A 365 -47.86 12.78 4.14
C ALA A 365 -47.07 13.82 4.96
N THR A 366 -45.73 13.86 4.81
CA THR A 366 -44.94 15.02 4.29
C THR A 366 -43.57 15.26 5.00
N GLN A 367 -42.49 15.26 4.18
CA GLN A 367 -41.16 15.94 4.23
C GLN A 367 -40.22 15.71 5.43
N ALA A 368 -38.88 15.60 5.30
CA ALA A 368 -37.90 16.20 4.37
C ALA A 368 -36.68 15.26 4.19
N ALA A 369 -36.11 15.05 2.98
CA ALA A 369 -34.97 15.79 2.37
C ALA A 369 -33.82 16.12 3.37
N SER A 370 -32.53 15.88 3.17
CA SER A 370 -31.68 15.44 2.04
C SER A 370 -30.22 15.54 2.54
N ALA A 371 -29.36 14.54 2.30
CA ALA A 371 -27.90 14.70 2.24
C ALA A 371 -27.22 13.47 1.61
N ASP A 372 -26.98 13.60 0.32
CA ASP A 372 -26.07 12.95 -0.63
C ASP A 372 -24.91 12.05 -0.11
N VAL A 373 -24.96 10.74 -0.41
CA VAL A 373 -23.82 9.87 -0.83
C VAL A 373 -24.38 8.82 -1.81
N GLN A 374 -23.83 8.74 -3.03
CA GLN A 374 -24.27 7.84 -4.12
C GLN A 374 -24.23 6.35 -3.74
N ALA A 375 -25.39 5.78 -3.40
CA ALA A 375 -25.64 4.34 -3.48
C ALA A 375 -26.46 4.07 -4.75
N THR A 376 -25.97 3.20 -5.63
CA THR A 376 -26.72 2.71 -6.78
C THR A 376 -27.93 1.93 -6.26
N ALA A 377 -29.08 2.59 -6.11
CA ALA A 377 -30.30 1.92 -5.68
C ALA A 377 -30.70 0.91 -6.76
N SER A 378 -30.97 -0.34 -6.40
CA SER A 378 -31.61 -1.29 -7.32
C SER A 378 -33.12 -1.29 -7.09
N SER A 379 -33.90 -1.12 -8.16
CA SER A 379 -35.37 -1.17 -8.10
C SER A 379 -35.87 -2.35 -8.91
N ALA A 380 -36.49 -3.33 -8.26
CA ALA A 380 -37.13 -4.46 -8.93
C ALA A 380 -38.45 -4.05 -9.58
N VAL A 381 -38.61 -4.38 -10.87
CA VAL A 381 -39.85 -4.11 -11.59
C VAL A 381 -40.82 -5.28 -11.41
N SER A 382 -42.03 -5.01 -10.92
CA SER A 382 -43.17 -5.95 -10.94
C SER A 382 -44.14 -5.60 -12.07
N ASP A 383 -45.07 -6.52 -12.39
CA ASP A 383 -45.88 -6.60 -13.64
C ASP A 383 -46.54 -5.31 -14.17
N HIS A 384 -46.58 -4.21 -13.43
CA HIS A 384 -47.19 -2.94 -13.88
C HIS A 384 -46.46 -1.67 -13.37
N ALA A 385 -45.20 -1.75 -12.96
CA ALA A 385 -44.51 -0.60 -12.37
C ALA A 385 -43.94 0.36 -13.45
N VAL A 386 -44.20 1.67 -13.27
CA VAL A 386 -43.47 2.76 -13.92
C VAL A 386 -42.33 3.15 -13.00
N LEU A 387 -41.08 3.07 -13.47
CA LEU A 387 -39.92 3.51 -12.71
C LEU A 387 -39.34 4.78 -13.35
N GLN A 388 -39.32 5.85 -12.55
CA GLN A 388 -38.58 7.09 -12.81
C GLN A 388 -37.59 7.28 -11.67
N THR A 389 -36.32 7.47 -11.99
CA THR A 389 -35.25 7.58 -10.99
C THR A 389 -34.63 8.97 -11.05
N SER A 390 -34.25 9.53 -9.90
CA SER A 390 -33.73 10.90 -9.78
C SER A 390 -32.29 10.98 -9.26
N SER A 391 -31.55 9.86 -9.26
CA SER A 391 -30.19 9.75 -8.74
C SER A 391 -29.16 9.48 -9.85
N ALA A 392 -27.89 9.79 -9.54
CA ALA A 392 -26.81 9.84 -10.53
C ALA A 392 -26.26 8.48 -10.99
N ASN A 393 -26.49 7.36 -10.31
CA ASN A 393 -26.22 6.01 -10.84
C ASN A 393 -27.34 5.12 -10.28
N HIS A 394 -27.95 4.25 -11.08
CA HIS A 394 -29.11 3.44 -10.66
C HIS A 394 -29.16 2.09 -11.38
N THR A 395 -29.70 1.06 -10.75
CA THR A 395 -29.94 -0.24 -11.40
C THR A 395 -31.43 -0.58 -11.38
N VAL A 396 -32.00 -0.93 -12.53
CA VAL A 396 -33.37 -1.43 -12.64
C VAL A 396 -33.30 -2.93 -12.87
N ASP A 397 -33.79 -3.72 -11.91
CA ASP A 397 -33.80 -5.18 -12.01
C ASP A 397 -35.09 -5.65 -12.72
N LEU A 398 -34.94 -6.20 -13.92
CA LEU A 398 -36.02 -6.75 -14.74
C LEU A 398 -36.16 -8.25 -14.53
N ASN A 399 -36.96 -8.62 -13.53
CA ASN A 399 -37.24 -10.01 -13.17
C ASN A 399 -38.34 -10.68 -14.01
N ALA A 400 -39.13 -9.87 -14.73
CA ALA A 400 -40.14 -10.38 -15.65
C ALA A 400 -39.52 -10.69 -17.03
N ASP A 401 -40.08 -11.65 -17.76
CA ASP A 401 -39.74 -11.86 -19.18
C ASP A 401 -39.93 -10.56 -19.98
N PRO A 402 -38.89 -10.00 -20.64
CA PRO A 402 -39.00 -8.68 -21.27
C PRO A 402 -40.07 -8.61 -22.35
N ALA A 403 -40.24 -9.68 -23.12
CA ALA A 403 -41.24 -9.78 -24.17
C ALA A 403 -42.67 -9.78 -23.61
N SER A 404 -42.86 -10.17 -22.34
CA SER A 404 -44.14 -10.14 -21.65
C SER A 404 -44.35 -8.83 -20.90
N TYR A 405 -43.31 -8.31 -20.25
CA TYR A 405 -43.34 -7.05 -19.51
C TYR A 405 -43.67 -5.86 -20.42
N PHE A 406 -42.96 -5.70 -21.55
CA PHE A 406 -43.15 -4.55 -22.44
C PHE A 406 -44.39 -4.63 -23.35
N LYS A 407 -45.18 -5.72 -23.28
CA LYS A 407 -46.51 -5.79 -23.92
C LYS A 407 -47.54 -4.90 -23.23
N ASP A 408 -47.35 -4.60 -21.95
CA ASP A 408 -48.24 -3.66 -21.26
C ASP A 408 -48.02 -2.24 -21.78
N ALA A 409 -49.10 -1.55 -22.13
CA ALA A 409 -49.07 -0.16 -22.56
C ALA A 409 -48.48 0.80 -21.51
N SER A 410 -48.58 0.50 -20.21
CA SER A 410 -47.98 1.30 -19.13
C SER A 410 -46.58 0.87 -18.72
N ALA A 411 -46.07 -0.27 -19.18
CA ALA A 411 -44.70 -0.69 -18.88
C ALA A 411 -43.70 0.33 -19.41
N HIS A 412 -42.78 0.79 -18.56
CA HIS A 412 -41.76 1.77 -18.93
C HIS A 412 -40.59 1.69 -17.97
N VAL A 413 -39.37 1.65 -18.52
CA VAL A 413 -38.12 1.73 -17.79
C VAL A 413 -37.46 3.06 -18.15
N GLN A 414 -37.34 3.94 -17.16
CA GLN A 414 -36.67 5.22 -17.31
C GLN A 414 -35.54 5.32 -16.30
N GLY A 415 -34.30 5.48 -16.78
CA GLY A 415 -33.19 5.78 -15.89
C GLY A 415 -33.09 7.25 -15.52
N GLY A 416 -31.99 7.59 -14.84
CA GLY A 416 -31.77 8.89 -14.25
C GLY A 416 -31.43 9.98 -15.26
N THR A 417 -31.46 11.24 -14.81
CA THR A 417 -31.02 12.39 -15.62
C THR A 417 -29.52 12.68 -15.51
N SER A 418 -28.78 11.89 -14.72
CA SER A 418 -27.33 12.02 -14.54
C SER A 418 -26.69 10.66 -14.24
N GLY A 419 -25.41 10.54 -14.61
CA GLY A 419 -24.54 9.36 -14.54
C GLY A 419 -25.10 8.10 -15.20
N VAL A 420 -24.76 6.90 -14.70
CA VAL A 420 -24.96 5.62 -15.40
C VAL A 420 -26.13 4.85 -14.79
N SER A 421 -27.19 4.72 -15.56
CA SER A 421 -28.35 3.89 -15.25
C SER A 421 -28.23 2.53 -15.94
N THR A 422 -28.35 1.46 -15.16
CA THR A 422 -28.18 0.08 -15.59
C THR A 422 -29.53 -0.62 -15.63
N LEU A 423 -29.88 -1.27 -16.74
CA LEU A 423 -30.98 -2.23 -16.78
C LEU A 423 -30.42 -3.64 -16.63
N HIS A 424 -30.75 -4.31 -15.54
CA HIS A 424 -30.21 -5.62 -15.18
C HIS A 424 -31.27 -6.72 -15.39
N LEU A 425 -30.90 -7.74 -16.16
CA LEU A 425 -31.71 -8.93 -16.41
C LEU A 425 -31.44 -9.98 -15.32
N THR A 426 -32.43 -10.28 -14.49
CA THR A 426 -32.26 -11.23 -13.38
C THR A 426 -32.75 -12.65 -13.68
N GLY A 427 -33.40 -12.85 -14.83
CA GLY A 427 -33.94 -14.13 -15.26
C GLY A 427 -32.97 -14.92 -16.14
N ASP A 428 -33.36 -16.15 -16.47
CA ASP A 428 -32.62 -17.08 -17.35
C ASP A 428 -33.23 -17.08 -18.75
N HIS A 429 -32.40 -17.05 -19.80
CA HIS A 429 -32.77 -17.01 -21.22
C HIS A 429 -33.73 -15.86 -21.61
N GLN A 430 -33.68 -14.73 -20.91
CA GLN A 430 -34.40 -13.52 -21.27
C GLN A 430 -33.86 -12.93 -22.57
N VAL A 431 -34.77 -12.45 -23.41
CA VAL A 431 -34.43 -11.70 -24.64
C VAL A 431 -34.94 -10.27 -24.49
N LEU A 432 -34.02 -9.33 -24.31
CA LEU A 432 -34.31 -7.90 -24.34
C LEU A 432 -34.06 -7.35 -25.75
N ASP A 433 -35.13 -7.04 -26.47
CA ASP A 433 -35.05 -6.47 -27.81
C ASP A 433 -35.31 -4.96 -27.79
N LEU A 434 -34.24 -4.16 -27.74
CA LEU A 434 -34.34 -2.71 -27.68
C LEU A 434 -34.77 -2.06 -28.99
N THR A 435 -34.65 -2.75 -30.12
CA THR A 435 -34.93 -2.21 -31.47
C THR A 435 -36.36 -1.71 -31.66
N SER A 436 -37.28 -2.12 -30.77
CA SER A 436 -38.68 -1.71 -30.73
C SER A 436 -39.07 -0.96 -29.45
N LEU A 437 -38.12 -0.72 -28.53
CA LEU A 437 -38.38 -0.24 -27.18
C LEU A 437 -37.67 1.08 -26.84
N SER A 438 -36.54 1.41 -27.47
CA SER A 438 -35.71 2.56 -27.08
C SER A 438 -36.19 3.91 -27.65
N GLY A 439 -35.81 5.02 -26.98
CA GLY A 439 -35.98 6.37 -27.53
C GLY A 439 -35.63 7.49 -26.55
N LYS A 440 -35.41 8.71 -27.07
CA LYS A 440 -35.04 9.92 -26.29
C LYS A 440 -36.20 10.65 -25.62
N THR A 441 -37.42 10.15 -25.78
CA THR A 441 -38.63 10.79 -25.24
C THR A 441 -39.24 9.91 -24.17
N ALA A 442 -39.96 10.49 -23.21
CA ALA A 442 -40.69 9.77 -22.16
C ALA A 442 -41.86 8.90 -22.69
N ALA A 443 -42.01 8.77 -24.01
CA ALA A 443 -42.95 7.85 -24.65
C ALA A 443 -42.28 6.52 -25.05
N ALA A 444 -40.96 6.42 -25.01
CA ALA A 444 -40.22 5.20 -25.33
C ALA A 444 -40.25 4.21 -24.17
N LYS A 445 -40.41 2.92 -24.44
CA LYS A 445 -40.49 1.90 -23.37
C LYS A 445 -39.22 1.81 -22.52
N VAL A 446 -38.06 2.13 -23.11
CA VAL A 446 -36.77 2.22 -22.43
C VAL A 446 -36.11 3.56 -22.80
N SER A 447 -35.74 4.35 -21.80
CA SER A 447 -35.06 5.64 -21.99
C SER A 447 -34.10 5.96 -20.84
N GLY A 448 -33.03 6.71 -21.12
CA GLY A 448 -32.03 7.09 -20.11
C GLY A 448 -31.34 5.90 -19.43
N ILE A 449 -31.07 4.83 -20.18
CA ILE A 449 -30.37 3.64 -19.70
C ILE A 449 -29.05 3.54 -20.46
N GLU A 450 -27.94 3.80 -19.78
CA GLU A 450 -26.62 3.87 -20.38
C GLU A 450 -25.84 2.55 -20.27
N ALA A 451 -26.31 1.63 -19.42
CA ALA A 451 -25.73 0.31 -19.25
C ALA A 451 -26.81 -0.80 -19.24
N VAL A 452 -26.47 -1.97 -19.78
CA VAL A 452 -27.31 -3.17 -19.68
C VAL A 452 -26.49 -4.29 -19.07
N ASP A 453 -27.00 -4.89 -17.99
CA ASP A 453 -26.39 -6.05 -17.36
C ASP A 453 -27.19 -7.31 -17.68
N LEU A 454 -26.55 -8.28 -18.33
CA LEU A 454 -27.18 -9.52 -18.76
C LEU A 454 -27.22 -10.58 -17.66
N GLY A 455 -26.64 -10.35 -16.48
CA GLY A 455 -26.81 -11.20 -15.29
C GLY A 455 -26.22 -12.62 -15.37
N GLY A 456 -25.67 -13.03 -16.52
CA GLY A 456 -24.93 -14.28 -16.67
C GLY A 456 -25.75 -15.54 -16.92
N ALA A 457 -27.00 -15.42 -17.37
CA ALA A 457 -27.95 -16.53 -17.48
C ALA A 457 -28.46 -16.76 -18.92
N HIS A 458 -27.54 -16.83 -19.90
CA HIS A 458 -27.87 -17.05 -21.33
C HIS A 458 -28.82 -16.00 -21.92
N ASN A 459 -28.72 -14.78 -21.42
CA ASN A 459 -29.58 -13.68 -21.82
C ASN A 459 -29.11 -13.07 -23.13
N MET A 460 -30.04 -12.52 -23.90
CA MET A 460 -29.77 -11.92 -25.20
C MET A 460 -30.23 -10.46 -25.22
N LEU A 461 -29.31 -9.57 -25.59
CA LEU A 461 -29.63 -8.18 -25.93
C LEU A 461 -29.63 -8.00 -27.44
N LYS A 462 -30.73 -7.48 -27.99
CA LYS A 462 -30.78 -7.02 -29.38
C LYS A 462 -30.84 -5.51 -29.41
N LEU A 463 -29.98 -4.90 -30.22
CA LEU A 463 -29.93 -3.45 -30.38
C LEU A 463 -29.44 -3.05 -31.77
N SER A 464 -29.68 -1.80 -32.13
CA SER A 464 -29.28 -1.17 -33.37
C SER A 464 -28.44 0.08 -33.11
N LEU A 465 -27.83 0.63 -34.16
CA LEU A 465 -27.19 1.96 -34.09
C LEU A 465 -28.12 3.05 -33.55
N VAL A 466 -29.42 2.99 -33.87
CA VAL A 466 -30.42 3.94 -33.37
C VAL A 466 -30.55 3.84 -31.85
N ASP A 467 -30.55 2.61 -31.33
CA ASP A 467 -30.71 2.37 -29.89
C ASP A 467 -29.50 2.89 -29.11
N VAL A 468 -28.28 2.65 -29.61
CA VAL A 468 -27.07 3.20 -29.02
C VAL A 468 -27.10 4.73 -29.05
N LEU A 469 -27.46 5.36 -30.17
CA LEU A 469 -27.58 6.83 -30.25
C LEU A 469 -28.65 7.42 -29.34
N ASN A 470 -29.71 6.64 -29.05
CA ASN A 470 -30.80 7.04 -28.17
C ASN A 470 -30.44 6.97 -26.69
N LEU A 471 -29.58 6.01 -26.32
CA LEU A 471 -29.31 5.65 -24.94
C LEU A 471 -27.90 6.02 -24.46
N ALA A 472 -26.94 6.14 -25.36
CA ALA A 472 -25.56 6.46 -25.03
C ALA A 472 -25.37 7.96 -24.73
N GLU A 473 -24.53 8.23 -23.74
CA GLU A 473 -24.09 9.59 -23.39
C GLU A 473 -22.56 9.72 -23.59
N PRO A 474 -22.06 10.94 -23.86
CA PRO A 474 -20.64 11.14 -24.11
C PRO A 474 -19.79 10.89 -22.86
N ASP A 475 -18.62 10.30 -23.07
CA ASP A 475 -17.56 10.22 -22.07
C ASP A 475 -17.91 9.48 -20.77
N LEU A 476 -18.84 8.52 -20.79
CA LEU A 476 -19.28 7.82 -19.58
C LEU A 476 -18.19 6.90 -19.01
N PHE A 477 -17.52 6.12 -19.86
CA PHE A 477 -16.62 5.03 -19.48
C PHE A 477 -15.18 5.27 -19.95
N GLN A 478 -15.01 5.95 -21.08
CA GLN A 478 -13.73 6.42 -21.61
C GLN A 478 -13.82 7.92 -21.90
N LYS A 479 -12.75 8.68 -21.71
CA LYS A 479 -12.75 10.14 -21.98
C LYS A 479 -12.18 10.43 -23.38
N ASP A 480 -12.95 10.11 -24.42
CA ASP A 480 -12.52 10.18 -25.83
C ASP A 480 -13.45 11.00 -26.75
N GLY A 481 -14.50 11.60 -26.19
CA GLY A 481 -15.46 12.46 -26.85
C GLY A 481 -16.57 11.73 -27.62
N LYS A 482 -16.64 10.40 -27.58
CA LYS A 482 -17.69 9.62 -28.23
C LYS A 482 -18.84 9.32 -27.27
N GLN A 483 -20.04 9.09 -27.81
CA GLN A 483 -21.17 8.57 -27.01
C GLN A 483 -20.95 7.10 -26.73
N GLN A 484 -21.13 6.69 -25.47
CA GLN A 484 -20.77 5.34 -25.03
C GLN A 484 -21.93 4.67 -24.32
N MET A 485 -22.13 3.38 -24.62
CA MET A 485 -23.04 2.49 -23.91
C MET A 485 -22.27 1.25 -23.47
N LEU A 486 -22.61 0.69 -22.30
CA LEU A 486 -21.94 -0.46 -21.73
C LEU A 486 -22.87 -1.68 -21.63
N VAL A 487 -22.35 -2.86 -21.93
CA VAL A 487 -23.03 -4.14 -21.75
C VAL A 487 -22.16 -5.07 -20.93
N SER A 488 -22.63 -5.42 -19.73
CA SER A 488 -22.03 -6.43 -18.87
C SER A 488 -22.77 -7.77 -18.97
N GLY A 489 -22.07 -8.84 -18.63
CA GLY A 489 -22.60 -10.19 -18.72
C GLY A 489 -21.48 -11.23 -18.57
N SER A 490 -21.81 -12.49 -18.84
CA SER A 490 -20.86 -13.59 -18.73
C SER A 490 -20.95 -14.57 -19.90
N ASN A 491 -20.21 -15.68 -19.81
CA ASN A 491 -20.21 -16.69 -20.86
C ASN A 491 -21.58 -17.36 -20.98
N GLY A 492 -22.15 -17.33 -22.18
CA GLY A 492 -23.51 -17.81 -22.46
C GLY A 492 -24.46 -16.68 -22.88
N ASP A 493 -24.18 -15.44 -22.45
CA ASP A 493 -24.94 -14.28 -22.88
C ASP A 493 -24.54 -13.83 -24.30
N SER A 494 -25.44 -13.13 -24.97
CA SER A 494 -25.24 -12.66 -26.34
C SER A 494 -25.76 -11.26 -26.62
N VAL A 495 -25.05 -10.55 -27.50
CA VAL A 495 -25.42 -9.25 -28.04
C VAL A 495 -25.60 -9.39 -29.56
N ASP A 496 -26.77 -9.01 -30.04
CA ASP A 496 -27.12 -8.97 -31.45
C ASP A 496 -27.18 -7.49 -31.90
N LEU A 497 -26.12 -7.03 -32.55
CA LEU A 497 -25.91 -5.62 -32.91
C LEU A 497 -26.11 -5.41 -34.41
N SER A 498 -27.17 -4.65 -34.73
CA SER A 498 -27.56 -4.34 -36.10
C SER A 498 -27.17 -2.93 -36.55
N ASN A 499 -26.98 -2.77 -37.86
CA ASN A 499 -26.53 -1.53 -38.49
C ASN A 499 -27.64 -0.86 -39.32
N ALA A 500 -28.73 -0.45 -38.67
CA ALA A 500 -29.81 0.24 -39.36
C ALA A 500 -29.34 1.61 -39.89
N HIS A 501 -29.52 1.88 -41.18
CA HIS A 501 -29.24 3.20 -41.78
C HIS A 501 -30.13 4.28 -41.15
N ILE A 502 -29.53 5.42 -40.78
CA ILE A 502 -30.20 6.55 -40.14
C ILE A 502 -30.05 7.79 -41.01
N ALA A 503 -31.17 8.42 -41.36
CA ALA A 503 -31.15 9.66 -42.13
C ALA A 503 -30.36 10.75 -41.39
N GLY A 504 -29.29 11.26 -42.01
CA GLY A 504 -28.43 12.30 -41.44
C GLY A 504 -27.21 11.79 -40.68
N VAL A 505 -27.04 10.47 -40.56
CA VAL A 505 -25.79 9.83 -40.10
C VAL A 505 -25.05 9.31 -41.34
N ALA A 506 -23.71 9.43 -41.36
CA ALA A 506 -22.94 8.90 -42.47
C ALA A 506 -23.03 7.37 -42.52
N ASP A 507 -23.09 6.81 -43.72
CA ASP A 507 -23.03 5.35 -43.91
C ASP A 507 -21.75 4.81 -43.26
N GLY A 508 -21.87 3.71 -42.52
CA GLY A 508 -20.78 3.11 -41.78
C GLY A 508 -21.08 1.67 -41.39
N HIS A 509 -20.16 1.09 -40.62
CA HIS A 509 -20.30 -0.26 -40.06
C HIS A 509 -19.66 -0.30 -38.68
N TRP A 510 -20.07 -1.27 -37.87
CA TRP A 510 -19.45 -1.56 -36.58
C TRP A 510 -18.15 -2.34 -36.74
N MET A 511 -17.12 -1.95 -36.01
CA MET A 511 -15.84 -2.65 -35.95
C MET A 511 -15.34 -2.71 -34.50
N GLN A 512 -14.71 -3.82 -34.12
CA GLN A 512 -13.98 -3.86 -32.85
C GLN A 512 -12.70 -3.02 -32.96
N GLY A 513 -12.63 -1.93 -32.20
CA GLY A 513 -11.54 -0.95 -32.25
C GLY A 513 -10.49 -1.10 -31.14
N GLY A 514 -10.80 -1.85 -30.07
CA GLY A 514 -9.89 -2.03 -28.94
C GLY A 514 -10.53 -2.67 -27.71
N THR A 515 -9.96 -2.38 -26.55
CA THR A 515 -10.45 -2.85 -25.23
C THR A 515 -10.39 -1.72 -24.20
N ALA A 516 -11.33 -1.71 -23.28
CA ALA A 516 -11.40 -0.76 -22.16
C ALA A 516 -11.49 -1.51 -20.83
N VAL A 517 -10.99 -0.89 -19.74
CA VAL A 517 -11.16 -1.41 -18.38
C VAL A 517 -12.07 -0.46 -17.61
N VAL A 518 -13.24 -0.96 -17.20
CA VAL A 518 -14.23 -0.20 -16.42
C VAL A 518 -14.43 -0.93 -15.09
N SER A 519 -14.15 -0.24 -13.98
CA SER A 519 -14.27 -0.80 -12.62
C SER A 519 -13.54 -2.14 -12.42
N GLY A 520 -12.37 -2.30 -13.05
CA GLY A 520 -11.56 -3.52 -12.97
C GLY A 520 -12.00 -4.67 -13.90
N VAL A 521 -13.07 -4.48 -14.67
CA VAL A 521 -13.58 -5.44 -15.66
C VAL A 521 -13.18 -5.03 -17.07
N THR A 522 -12.80 -6.00 -17.92
CA THR A 522 -12.34 -5.74 -19.29
C THR A 522 -13.47 -5.90 -20.31
N TYR A 523 -13.60 -4.91 -21.21
CA TYR A 523 -14.60 -4.83 -22.27
C TYR A 523 -13.93 -4.74 -23.64
N ASN A 524 -14.54 -5.38 -24.64
CA ASN A 524 -14.24 -5.16 -26.04
C ASN A 524 -15.00 -3.91 -26.52
N VAL A 525 -14.31 -2.98 -27.17
CA VAL A 525 -14.90 -1.72 -27.66
C VAL A 525 -15.26 -1.87 -29.13
N TYR A 526 -16.54 -1.71 -29.45
CA TYR A 526 -17.05 -1.69 -30.82
C TYR A 526 -17.39 -0.25 -31.21
N GLU A 527 -16.76 0.26 -32.26
CA GLU A 527 -16.93 1.62 -32.77
C GLU A 527 -17.67 1.58 -34.11
N HIS A 528 -18.55 2.56 -34.35
CA HIS A 528 -19.22 2.71 -35.63
C HIS A 528 -18.47 3.69 -36.55
N SER A 529 -18.10 3.28 -37.76
CA SER A 529 -17.23 4.10 -38.64
C SER A 529 -17.87 5.40 -39.16
N GLY A 530 -19.20 5.50 -39.14
CA GLY A 530 -19.97 6.64 -39.64
C GLY A 530 -20.64 7.48 -38.56
N ALA A 531 -20.50 7.10 -37.28
CA ALA A 531 -21.16 7.76 -36.16
C ALA A 531 -20.20 7.87 -34.97
N HIS A 532 -20.25 8.97 -34.22
CA HIS A 532 -19.40 9.19 -33.04
C HIS A 532 -19.90 8.42 -31.81
N VAL A 533 -19.99 7.09 -31.91
CA VAL A 533 -20.52 6.20 -30.87
C VAL A 533 -19.67 4.94 -30.66
N GLU A 534 -19.71 4.41 -29.44
CA GLU A 534 -19.09 3.14 -29.05
C GLU A 534 -20.01 2.29 -28.19
N LEU A 535 -19.90 0.97 -28.35
CA LEU A 535 -20.50 -0.04 -27.49
C LEU A 535 -19.39 -0.84 -26.79
N LEU A 536 -19.35 -0.78 -25.47
CA LEU A 536 -18.41 -1.53 -24.65
C LEU A 536 -19.08 -2.83 -24.21
N VAL A 537 -18.57 -3.98 -24.67
CA VAL A 537 -19.16 -5.31 -24.36
C VAL A 537 -18.18 -6.14 -23.55
N GLN A 538 -18.59 -6.60 -22.36
CA GLN A 538 -17.73 -7.34 -21.44
C GLN A 538 -17.16 -8.60 -22.09
N GLN A 539 -15.87 -8.86 -21.87
CA GLN A 539 -15.24 -10.10 -22.37
C GLN A 539 -15.93 -11.33 -21.77
N GLY A 540 -16.36 -12.25 -22.65
CA GLY A 540 -17.15 -13.44 -22.29
C GLY A 540 -18.55 -13.43 -22.91
N VAL A 541 -19.12 -12.25 -23.15
CA VAL A 541 -20.39 -12.09 -23.89
C VAL A 541 -20.14 -12.30 -25.39
N GLN A 542 -20.97 -13.12 -26.04
CA GLN A 542 -20.88 -13.35 -27.48
C GLN A 542 -21.49 -12.17 -28.23
N ILE A 543 -20.88 -11.72 -29.33
CA ILE A 543 -21.45 -10.66 -30.16
C ILE A 543 -21.68 -11.14 -31.60
N ALA A 544 -22.83 -10.78 -32.16
CA ALA A 544 -23.12 -10.89 -33.58
C ALA A 544 -23.24 -9.48 -34.17
N LEU A 545 -22.42 -9.19 -35.19
CA LEU A 545 -22.47 -7.93 -35.93
C LEU A 545 -23.19 -8.16 -37.25
N HIS A 546 -24.24 -7.40 -37.51
CA HIS A 546 -24.94 -7.41 -38.80
C HIS A 546 -24.65 -6.12 -39.56
N GLY A 547 -24.37 -6.26 -40.85
CA GLY A 547 -23.99 -5.18 -41.76
C GLY A 547 -25.13 -4.27 -42.17
#